data_AF-A0A924C9N1-F1
#
_entry.id   AF-A0A924C9N1-F1
#
_cell.length_a   1.000
_cell.length_b   1.000
_cell.length_c   1.000
_cell.angle_alpha   90.00
_cell.angle_beta   90.00
_cell.angle_gamma   90.00
#
_symmetry.space_group_name_H-M   'P 1'
#
loop_
_entity.id
_entity.type
_entity.pdbx_description
1 polymer ?
#
loop_
_entity_poly.entity_id
_entity_poly.type
_entity_poly.pdbx_seq_one_letter_code
_entity_poly.pdbx_strand_id
1 'polypeptide(L)'
;MPTERTTILEAISIAGDLTEIAKRDNILVVREVDGKRNYARVNLLSKDLFKSPYFYLKTNDVVYVEPVKAKFINRTGIPQYLGIIAIGLSLLITVINLKK
;
A
#
# COMPACT_ATOMS: atom_id res chain seq x y z
N MET A 1 -17.37 -16.43 -29.56
CA MET A 1 -17.42 -15.40 -28.50
C MET A 1 -16.01 -14.86 -28.34
N PRO A 2 -15.79 -13.54 -28.27
CA PRO A 2 -14.45 -13.05 -27.94
C PRO A 2 -14.14 -13.58 -26.54
N THR A 3 -13.06 -14.34 -26.40
CA THR A 3 -12.55 -14.71 -25.08
C THR A 3 -12.14 -13.42 -24.38
N GLU A 4 -12.96 -12.91 -23.46
CA GLU A 4 -12.60 -11.77 -22.63
C GLU A 4 -11.32 -12.13 -21.87
N ARG A 5 -10.22 -11.45 -22.22
CA ARG A 5 -8.95 -11.60 -21.54
C ARG A 5 -8.88 -10.51 -20.49
N THR A 6 -8.99 -10.89 -19.23
CA THR A 6 -8.86 -9.95 -18.11
C THR A 6 -7.42 -9.44 -18.04
N THR A 7 -7.26 -8.12 -18.06
CA THR A 7 -5.98 -7.47 -17.82
C THR A 7 -5.70 -7.35 -16.32
N ILE A 8 -4.42 -7.18 -15.96
CA ILE A 8 -4.06 -6.91 -14.56
C ILE A 8 -4.72 -5.63 -14.03
N LEU A 9 -4.92 -4.62 -14.91
CA LEU A 9 -5.59 -3.37 -14.54
C LEU A 9 -7.08 -3.61 -14.23
N GLU A 10 -7.77 -4.38 -15.07
CA GLU A 10 -9.16 -4.76 -14.82
C GLU A 10 -9.32 -5.58 -13.55
N ALA A 11 -8.43 -6.54 -13.31
CA ALA A 11 -8.46 -7.34 -12.08
C ALA A 11 -8.29 -6.47 -10.83
N ILE A 12 -7.40 -5.48 -10.88
CA ILE A 12 -7.20 -4.50 -9.80
C ILE A 12 -8.45 -3.63 -9.63
N SER A 13 -9.03 -3.13 -10.73
CA SER A 13 -10.27 -2.34 -10.69
C SER A 13 -11.43 -3.12 -10.07
N ILE A 14 -11.58 -4.40 -10.43
CA ILE A 14 -12.60 -5.31 -9.87
C ILE A 14 -12.34 -5.58 -8.38
N ALA A 15 -11.07 -5.59 -7.97
CA ALA A 15 -10.66 -5.78 -6.57
C ALA A 15 -10.83 -4.53 -5.68
N GLY A 16 -11.32 -3.40 -6.22
CA GLY A 16 -11.49 -2.15 -5.48
C GLY A 16 -10.26 -1.22 -5.51
N ASP A 17 -9.43 -1.37 -6.54
CA ASP A 17 -8.22 -0.58 -6.78
C ASP A 17 -7.11 -0.79 -5.72
N LEU A 18 -5.94 -0.18 -5.95
CA LEU A 18 -4.79 -0.23 -5.06
C LEU A 18 -4.96 0.73 -3.88
N THR A 19 -4.61 0.27 -2.68
CA THR A 19 -4.55 1.12 -1.49
C THR A 19 -3.48 2.22 -1.63
N GLU A 20 -3.58 3.29 -0.84
CA GLU A 20 -2.59 4.39 -0.84
C GLU A 20 -1.16 3.89 -0.58
N ILE A 21 -1.03 2.84 0.24
CA ILE A 21 0.25 2.24 0.63
C ILE A 21 0.73 1.16 -0.35
N ALA A 22 0.04 0.90 -1.45
CA ALA A 22 0.45 -0.11 -2.42
C ALA A 22 1.74 0.28 -3.16
N LYS A 23 2.67 -0.66 -3.31
CA LYS A 23 3.89 -0.47 -4.09
C LYS A 23 3.65 -0.78 -5.57
N ARG A 24 3.17 0.23 -6.30
CA ARG A 24 2.69 0.14 -7.70
C ARG A 24 3.76 -0.24 -8.73
N ASP A 25 5.03 -0.04 -8.40
CA ASP A 25 6.18 -0.38 -9.24
C ASP A 25 6.69 -1.82 -9.07
N ASN A 26 6.13 -2.59 -8.11
CA ASN A 26 6.60 -3.95 -7.80
C ASN A 26 5.47 -4.93 -7.47
N ILE A 27 4.50 -5.07 -8.37
CA ILE A 27 3.41 -6.04 -8.20
C ILE A 27 3.90 -7.44 -8.59
N LEU A 28 3.68 -8.43 -7.73
CA LEU A 28 4.00 -9.83 -8.00
C LEU A 28 2.85 -10.51 -8.72
N VAL A 29 3.15 -11.12 -9.85
CA VAL A 29 2.26 -12.07 -10.53
C VAL A 29 2.88 -13.45 -10.40
N VAL A 30 2.12 -14.38 -9.84
CA VAL A 30 2.48 -15.80 -9.74
C VAL A 30 1.62 -16.57 -10.73
N ARG A 31 2.27 -17.27 -11.65
CA ARG A 31 1.62 -18.03 -12.71
C ARG A 31 2.08 -19.46 -12.69
N GLU A 32 1.16 -20.41 -12.64
CA GLU A 32 1.49 -21.82 -12.77
C GLU A 32 1.43 -22.25 -14.25
N VAL A 33 2.52 -22.83 -14.74
CA VAL A 33 2.61 -23.40 -16.09
C VAL A 33 3.21 -24.80 -15.93
N ASP A 34 2.49 -25.83 -16.38
CA ASP A 34 2.93 -27.23 -16.33
C ASP A 34 3.39 -27.68 -14.92
N GLY A 35 2.66 -27.25 -13.88
CA GLY A 35 2.97 -27.55 -12.47
C GLY A 35 4.15 -26.78 -11.90
N LYS A 36 4.77 -25.86 -12.66
CA LYS A 36 5.84 -24.98 -12.19
C LYS A 36 5.33 -23.56 -11.98
N ARG A 37 5.60 -23.00 -10.80
CA ARG A 37 5.27 -21.61 -10.47
C ARG A 37 6.34 -20.67 -11.02
N ASN A 38 5.91 -19.79 -11.90
CA ASN A 38 6.68 -18.67 -12.40
C ASN A 38 6.30 -17.41 -11.64
N TYR A 39 7.31 -16.62 -11.30
CA TYR A 39 7.16 -15.38 -10.55
C TYR A 39 7.66 -14.23 -11.42
N ALA A 40 6.82 -13.22 -11.59
CA ALA A 40 7.20 -12.01 -12.31
C ALA A 40 6.79 -10.78 -11.54
N ARG A 41 7.63 -9.75 -11.61
CA ARG A 41 7.30 -8.43 -11.09
C ARG A 41 6.91 -7.52 -12.23
N VAL A 42 5.80 -6.82 -12.06
CA VAL A 42 5.30 -5.84 -13.01
C VAL A 42 5.23 -4.46 -12.36
N ASN A 43 5.60 -3.45 -13.14
CA ASN A 43 5.56 -2.06 -12.74
C ASN A 43 4.40 -1.38 -13.47
N LEU A 44 3.35 -0.99 -12.72
CA LEU A 44 2.19 -0.32 -13.32
C LEU A 44 2.46 1.12 -13.75
N LEU A 45 3.55 1.73 -13.28
CA LEU A 45 3.96 3.09 -13.63
C LEU A 45 4.75 3.15 -14.94
N SER A 46 5.17 2.00 -15.49
CA SER A 46 5.95 1.92 -16.72
C SER A 46 5.07 1.68 -17.94
N LYS A 47 5.39 2.36 -19.05
CA LYS A 47 4.78 2.09 -20.37
C LYS A 47 5.07 0.68 -20.87
N ASP A 48 6.14 0.06 -20.40
CA ASP A 48 6.49 -1.31 -20.78
C ASP A 48 5.54 -2.36 -20.16
N LEU A 49 4.67 -1.96 -19.23
CA LEU A 49 3.59 -2.80 -18.71
C LEU A 49 2.79 -3.43 -19.85
N PHE A 50 2.40 -2.64 -20.86
CA PHE A 50 1.56 -3.11 -21.97
C PHE A 50 2.25 -4.14 -22.87
N LYS A 51 3.59 -4.23 -22.81
CA LYS A 51 4.39 -5.22 -23.54
C LYS A 51 4.66 -6.48 -22.70
N SER A 52 4.32 -6.47 -21.42
CA SER A 52 4.61 -7.57 -20.50
C SER A 52 3.76 -8.80 -20.85
N PRO A 53 4.35 -10.02 -20.83
CA PRO A 53 3.57 -11.27 -20.95
C PRO A 53 2.65 -11.54 -19.74
N TYR A 54 2.73 -10.69 -18.71
CA TYR A 54 1.88 -10.70 -17.52
C TYR A 54 0.84 -9.57 -17.50
N PHE A 55 0.72 -8.79 -18.59
CA PHE A 55 -0.32 -7.76 -18.71
C PHE A 55 -1.73 -8.38 -18.77
N TYR A 56 -1.88 -9.45 -19.55
CA TYR A 56 -3.08 -10.28 -19.54
C TYR A 56 -2.90 -11.41 -18.53
N LEU A 57 -3.89 -11.54 -17.65
CA LEU A 57 -3.94 -12.62 -16.67
C LEU A 57 -4.42 -13.90 -17.33
N LYS A 58 -3.89 -15.03 -16.85
CA LYS A 58 -4.36 -16.36 -17.16
C LYS A 58 -5.16 -16.91 -15.99
N THR A 59 -5.92 -17.96 -16.25
CA THR A 59 -6.59 -18.74 -15.20
C THR A 59 -5.59 -19.15 -14.13
N ASN A 60 -5.98 -18.97 -12.86
CA ASN A 60 -5.17 -19.25 -11.68
C ASN A 60 -3.91 -18.37 -11.50
N ASP A 61 -3.78 -17.26 -12.22
CA ASP A 61 -2.78 -16.25 -11.87
C ASP A 61 -3.12 -15.64 -10.51
N VAL A 62 -2.11 -15.51 -9.64
CA VAL A 62 -2.23 -14.80 -8.37
C VAL A 62 -1.52 -13.46 -8.48
N VAL A 63 -2.25 -12.38 -8.22
CA VAL A 63 -1.71 -11.02 -8.17
C VAL A 63 -1.55 -10.61 -6.72
N TYR A 64 -0.30 -10.35 -6.31
CA TYR A 64 0.05 -9.89 -4.97
C TYR A 64 0.69 -8.51 -5.03
N VAL A 65 0.13 -7.59 -4.24
CA VAL A 65 0.60 -6.22 -4.13
C VAL A 65 1.25 -6.04 -2.77
N GLU A 66 2.55 -5.85 -2.75
CA GLU A 66 3.26 -5.53 -1.51
C GLU A 66 2.97 -4.08 -1.10
N PRO A 67 2.82 -3.78 0.20
CA PRO A 67 2.80 -2.41 0.64
C PRO A 67 4.20 -1.80 0.49
N VAL A 68 4.27 -0.50 0.26
CA VAL A 68 5.51 0.25 0.43
C VAL A 68 5.99 0.03 1.87
N LYS A 69 7.30 -0.09 2.07
CA LYS A 69 7.85 -0.07 3.43
C LYS A 69 7.46 1.27 4.03
N ALA A 70 6.42 1.27 4.86
CA ALA A 70 6.08 2.43 5.67
C ALA A 70 7.31 2.67 6.53
N LYS A 71 8.13 3.66 6.14
CA LYS A 71 8.99 4.31 7.11
C LYS A 71 7.98 4.89 8.08
N PHE A 72 7.83 4.27 9.25
CA PHE A 72 7.10 4.83 10.38
C PHE A 72 7.82 6.13 10.78
N ILE A 73 7.79 7.14 9.91
CA ILE A 73 7.84 8.51 10.35
C ILE A 73 6.46 8.68 10.94
N ASN A 74 6.38 8.52 12.25
CA ASN A 74 5.23 8.89 13.04
C ASN A 74 4.62 10.15 12.42
N ARG A 75 3.45 10.02 11.76
CA ARG A 75 2.66 11.17 11.27
C ARG A 75 1.99 11.86 12.46
N THR A 76 2.76 12.11 13.49
CA THR A 76 2.50 12.91 14.67
C THR A 76 3.79 13.64 14.93
N GLY A 77 3.99 14.76 14.20
CA GLY A 77 5.13 15.66 14.35
C GLY A 77 5.24 16.33 15.73
N ILE A 78 4.49 15.85 16.72
CA ILE A 78 4.61 16.16 18.14
C ILE A 78 4.39 14.83 18.86
N PRO A 79 5.41 14.29 19.53
CA PRO A 79 5.22 13.13 20.39
C PRO A 79 4.13 13.43 21.42
N GLN A 80 3.18 12.50 21.61
CA GLN A 80 2.03 12.68 22.51
C GLN A 80 2.44 13.12 23.93
N TYR A 81 3.65 12.78 24.38
CA TYR A 81 4.19 13.20 25.66
C TYR A 81 4.37 14.73 25.79
N LEU A 82 4.63 15.47 24.70
CA LEU A 82 4.73 16.93 24.74
C LEU A 82 3.39 17.58 25.10
N GLY A 83 2.28 17.04 24.58
CA GLY A 83 0.93 17.48 24.95
C GLY A 83 0.61 17.20 26.42
N ILE A 84 1.01 16.02 26.93
CA ILE A 84 0.82 15.64 28.34
C ILE A 84 1.61 16.57 29.27
N ILE A 85 2.87 16.90 28.92
CA ILE A 85 3.71 17.82 29.71
C ILE A 85 3.09 19.24 29.72
N ALA A 86 2.60 19.72 28.58
CA ALA A 86 1.97 21.04 28.49
C ALA A 86 0.71 21.17 29.37
N ILE A 87 -0.12 20.12 29.42
CA ILE A 87 -1.30 20.07 30.30
C ILE A 87 -0.87 20.11 31.77
N GLY A 88 0.14 19.34 32.15
CA GLY A 88 0.67 19.32 33.52
C GLY A 88 1.19 20.69 33.97
N LEU A 89 1.95 21.38 33.11
CA LEU A 89 2.45 22.74 33.37
C LEU A 89 1.31 23.75 33.53
N SER A 90 0.28 23.68 32.67
CA SER A 90 -0.88 24.57 32.77
C SER A 90 -1.62 24.41 34.09
N LEU A 91 -1.85 23.17 34.54
CA LEU A 91 -2.53 22.90 35.81
C LEU A 91 -1.73 23.42 37.01
N LEU A 92 -0.40 23.26 36.99
CA LEU A 92 0.49 23.79 38.03
C LEU A 92 0.38 25.32 38.14
N ILE A 93 0.42 26.03 37.01
CA ILE A 93 0.29 27.49 36.98
C ILE A 93 -1.06 27.94 37.55
N THR A 94 -2.15 27.26 37.19
CA THR A 94 -3.49 27.55 37.73
C THR A 94 -3.54 27.37 39.25
N VAL A 95 -2.98 26.27 39.78
CA VAL A 95 -2.95 26.02 41.22
C VAL A 95 -2.13 27.07 41.97
N ILE A 96 -1.00 27.52 41.42
CA ILE A 96 -0.18 28.58 42.00
C ILE A 96 -0.95 29.90 42.07
N ASN A 97 -1.68 30.26 41.00
CA ASN A 97 -2.49 31.47 40.96
C ASN A 97 -3.70 31.43 41.92
N LEU A 98 -4.24 30.25 42.22
CA LEU A 98 -5.33 30.09 43.19
C LEU A 98 -4.88 30.17 44.66
N LYS A 99 -3.59 29.94 44.95
CA LYS A 99 -3.03 30.01 46.31
C LYS A 99 -2.47 31.39 46.68
N LYS A 100 -2.47 32.33 45.74
CA LYS A 100 -2.03 33.73 45.94
C LYS A 100 -3.24 34.63 46.12
#